data_AF-A0A1X0QW81-F1
#
_entry.id   AF-A0A1X0QW81-F1
#
_cell.length_a   1.000
_cell.length_b   1.000
_cell.length_c   1.000
_cell.angle_alpha   90.00
_cell.angle_beta   90.00
_cell.angle_gamma   90.00
#
_symmetry.space_group_name_H-M   'P 1'
#
loop_
_entity.id
_entity.type
_entity.pdbx_description
1 polymer ?
#
loop_
_entity_poly.entity_id
_entity_poly.type
_entity_poly.pdbx_seq_one_letter_code
_entity_poly.pdbx_strand_id
1 'polypeptide(L)'
;IPTAALHHAWNPSVTVSPMCRLCQQDVETHHRLFVGCLLKLNFWFFIFEGYSLRDKFLVADEIWSVLTSFVLVDEQTIVDTDILCFFGATIATIWKYHWRCVFDGTLWCTIVVVNSFK
;
A
#
# COMPACT_ATOMS: atom_id res chain seq x y z
N ILE A 1 -7.07 5.70 7.79
CA ILE A 1 -7.22 4.25 7.51
C ILE A 1 -6.65 3.49 8.69
N PRO A 2 -7.44 2.76 9.50
CA PRO A 2 -6.91 2.11 10.68
C PRO A 2 -6.01 0.92 10.32
N THR A 3 -4.83 0.86 10.96
CA THR A 3 -3.81 -0.18 10.76
C THR A 3 -3.92 -1.28 11.81
N ALA A 4 -3.23 -2.42 11.66
CA ALA A 4 -3.21 -3.45 12.71
C ALA A 4 -2.66 -2.92 14.04
N ALA A 5 -1.69 -1.99 14.01
CA ALA A 5 -1.20 -1.33 15.22
C ALA A 5 -2.30 -0.51 15.93
N LEU A 6 -3.06 0.27 15.18
CA LEU A 6 -4.19 1.05 15.73
C LEU A 6 -5.30 0.15 16.24
N HIS A 7 -5.64 -0.92 15.51
CA HIS A 7 -6.64 -1.90 15.95
C HIS A 7 -6.22 -2.65 17.20
N HIS A 8 -4.97 -3.08 17.29
CA HIS A 8 -4.43 -3.72 18.49
C HIS A 8 -4.49 -2.77 19.69
N ALA A 9 -4.15 -1.49 19.51
CA ALA A 9 -4.23 -0.50 20.57
C ALA A 9 -5.69 -0.26 21.04
N TRP A 10 -6.66 -0.27 20.12
CA TRP A 10 -8.08 -0.06 20.46
C TRP A 10 -8.74 -1.30 21.06
N ASN A 11 -8.44 -2.49 20.55
CA ASN A 11 -9.02 -3.73 21.05
C ASN A 11 -8.06 -4.93 20.88
N PRO A 12 -7.17 -5.16 21.87
CA PRO A 12 -6.19 -6.26 21.84
C PRO A 12 -6.85 -7.64 21.78
N SER A 13 -8.09 -7.78 22.28
CA SER A 13 -8.81 -9.07 22.26
C SER A 13 -9.23 -9.51 20.85
N VAL A 14 -9.39 -8.55 19.93
CA VAL A 14 -9.79 -8.81 18.54
C VAL A 14 -8.59 -8.80 17.60
N THR A 15 -7.62 -7.92 17.85
CA THR A 15 -6.36 -7.89 17.10
C THR A 15 -5.22 -8.21 18.04
N VAL A 16 -4.84 -9.48 18.08
CA VAL A 16 -3.83 -10.05 18.99
C VAL A 16 -2.38 -9.63 18.69
N SER A 17 -2.12 -9.00 17.54
CA SER A 17 -0.78 -8.53 17.19
C SER A 17 -0.82 -7.20 16.43
N PRO A 18 0.05 -6.22 16.78
CA PRO A 18 0.19 -4.97 16.05
C PRO A 18 1.08 -5.13 14.80
N MET A 19 1.65 -6.31 14.56
CA MET A 19 2.63 -6.57 13.51
C MET A 19 2.02 -6.55 12.10
N CYS A 20 2.84 -6.20 11.13
CA CYS A 20 2.50 -6.27 9.71
C CYS A 20 1.98 -7.67 9.36
N ARG A 21 0.74 -7.75 8.89
CA ARG A 21 0.09 -9.05 8.65
C ARG A 21 0.75 -9.87 7.55
N LEU A 22 1.47 -9.20 6.63
CA LEU A 22 2.11 -9.85 5.49
C LEU A 22 3.50 -10.40 5.79
N CYS A 23 4.39 -9.59 6.36
CA CYS A 23 5.78 -10.02 6.59
C CYS A 23 6.09 -10.37 8.04
N GLN A 24 5.24 -9.96 9.00
CA GLN A 24 5.41 -10.21 10.45
C GLN A 24 6.74 -9.71 11.03
N GLN A 25 7.49 -8.85 10.33
CA GLN A 25 8.82 -8.40 10.75
C GLN A 25 8.82 -7.14 11.63
N ASP A 26 7.75 -6.33 11.60
CA ASP A 26 7.67 -5.03 12.28
C ASP A 26 6.21 -4.58 12.36
N VAL A 27 5.92 -3.60 13.23
CA VAL A 27 4.61 -3.02 13.51
C VAL A 27 3.95 -2.44 12.24
N GLU A 28 2.65 -2.68 12.08
CA GLU A 28 1.88 -2.15 10.97
C GLU A 28 1.48 -0.68 11.21
N THR A 29 2.40 0.23 10.92
CA THR A 29 2.14 1.68 10.83
C THR A 29 1.48 2.03 9.49
N HIS A 30 0.98 3.27 9.31
CA HIS A 30 0.46 3.72 8.01
C HIS A 30 1.53 3.61 6.92
N HIS A 31 2.75 4.07 7.22
CA HIS A 31 3.88 3.92 6.31
C HIS A 31 4.08 2.46 5.90
N ARG A 32 4.06 1.52 6.86
CA ARG A 32 4.23 0.08 6.59
C ARG A 32 3.02 -0.59 5.95
N LEU A 33 1.83 -0.02 6.11
CA LEU A 33 0.63 -0.45 5.42
C LEU A 33 0.70 -0.14 3.91
N PHE A 34 1.39 0.92 3.51
CA PHE A 34 1.45 1.32 2.10
C PHE A 34 2.76 0.98 1.41
N VAL A 35 3.91 1.29 2.02
CA VAL A 35 5.24 1.20 1.35
C VAL A 35 6.34 0.58 2.21
N GLY A 36 6.29 0.70 3.54
CA GLY A 36 7.34 0.24 4.46
C GLY A 36 7.45 -1.27 4.65
N CYS A 37 6.72 -2.06 3.87
CA CYS A 37 6.81 -3.52 3.83
C CYS A 37 7.19 -3.92 2.41
N LEU A 38 8.31 -4.63 2.22
CA LEU A 38 8.82 -5.01 0.89
C LEU A 38 7.78 -5.77 0.04
N LEU A 39 6.98 -6.64 0.66
CA LEU A 39 5.90 -7.35 -0.04
C LEU A 39 4.81 -6.40 -0.58
N LYS A 40 4.53 -5.30 0.12
CA LYS A 40 3.58 -4.26 -0.33
C LYS A 40 4.22 -3.32 -1.32
N LEU A 41 5.50 -3.01 -1.15
CA LEU A 41 6.27 -2.21 -2.10
C LEU A 41 6.37 -2.91 -3.47
N ASN A 42 6.59 -4.23 -3.49
CA ASN A 42 6.60 -5.02 -4.72
C ASN A 42 5.27 -4.95 -5.49
N PHE A 43 4.15 -4.77 -4.79
CA PHE A 43 2.85 -4.59 -5.42
C PHE A 43 2.77 -3.26 -6.19
N TRP A 44 3.31 -2.18 -5.61
CA TRP A 44 3.43 -0.91 -6.33
C TRP A 44 4.30 -1.03 -7.57
N PHE A 45 5.47 -1.67 -7.47
CA PHE A 45 6.34 -1.86 -8.62
C PHE A 45 5.70 -2.69 -9.73
N PHE A 46 5.01 -3.77 -9.35
CA PHE A 46 4.28 -4.60 -10.31
C PHE A 46 3.19 -3.80 -11.04
N ILE A 47 2.45 -2.97 -10.29
CA ILE A 47 1.44 -2.10 -10.86
C ILE A 47 2.07 -1.06 -11.79
N PHE A 48 3.14 -0.38 -11.38
CA PHE A 48 3.82 0.59 -12.24
C PHE A 48 4.38 -0.02 -13.51
N GLU A 49 4.89 -1.25 -13.44
CA GLU A 49 5.32 -2.01 -14.62
C GLU A 49 4.15 -2.27 -15.58
N GLY A 50 3.00 -2.70 -15.06
CA GLY A 50 1.80 -2.96 -15.87
C GLY A 50 1.23 -1.75 -16.60
N TYR A 51 1.56 -0.53 -16.15
CA TYR A 51 1.05 0.74 -16.72
C TYR A 51 2.17 1.62 -17.31
N SER A 52 3.37 1.09 -17.51
CA SER A 52 4.52 1.85 -18.05
C SER A 52 4.87 3.11 -17.25
N LEU A 53 4.67 3.07 -15.93
CA LEU A 53 4.99 4.15 -14.99
C LEU A 53 6.28 3.92 -14.20
N ARG A 54 7.01 2.84 -14.51
CA ARG A 54 8.22 2.43 -13.77
C ARG A 54 9.31 3.50 -13.75
N ASP A 55 9.40 4.31 -14.80
CA ASP A 55 10.41 5.37 -14.91
C ASP A 55 10.10 6.61 -14.06
N LYS A 56 8.90 6.69 -13.44
CA LYS A 56 8.46 7.85 -12.64
C LYS A 56 8.55 7.65 -11.13
N PHE A 57 8.58 6.40 -10.67
CA PHE A 57 8.55 6.05 -9.25
C PHE A 57 9.50 4.89 -8.98
N LEU A 58 10.66 5.20 -8.42
CA LEU A 58 11.78 4.28 -8.28
C LEU A 58 11.95 3.79 -6.84
N VAL A 59 11.48 4.55 -5.84
CA VAL A 59 11.68 4.19 -4.42
C VAL A 59 10.45 4.43 -3.54
N ALA A 60 10.41 3.73 -2.39
CA ALA A 60 9.32 3.79 -1.43
C ALA A 60 8.99 5.21 -0.95
N ASP A 61 10.01 6.05 -0.78
CA ASP A 61 9.87 7.42 -0.30
C ASP A 61 9.15 8.33 -1.30
N GLU A 62 9.33 8.10 -2.61
CA GLU A 62 8.61 8.84 -3.65
C GLU A 62 7.14 8.48 -3.64
N ILE A 63 6.83 7.18 -3.56
CA ILE A 63 5.45 6.69 -3.45
C ILE A 63 4.81 7.26 -2.19
N TRP A 64 5.54 7.25 -1.06
CA TRP A 64 5.06 7.80 0.20
C TRP A 64 4.77 9.30 0.10
N SER A 65 5.68 10.07 -0.50
CA SER A 65 5.53 11.51 -0.71
C SER A 65 4.27 11.82 -1.52
N VAL A 66 4.03 11.08 -2.61
CA VAL A 66 2.81 11.26 -3.41
C VAL A 66 1.56 10.94 -2.59
N LEU A 67 1.60 9.88 -1.78
CA LEU A 67 0.49 9.46 -0.93
C LEU A 67 0.13 10.47 0.16
N THR A 68 1.12 11.16 0.74
CA THR A 68 0.89 12.07 1.87
C THR A 68 0.79 13.53 1.47
N SER A 69 1.47 13.93 0.40
CA SER A 69 1.75 15.32 0.08
C SER A 69 1.42 15.69 -1.38
N PHE A 70 1.07 14.71 -2.22
CA PHE A 70 0.77 14.90 -3.65
C PHE A 70 1.90 15.54 -4.48
N VAL A 71 3.13 15.47 -3.97
CA VAL A 71 4.34 15.98 -4.62
C VAL A 71 5.39 14.90 -4.76
N LEU A 72 6.26 15.03 -5.76
CA LEU A 72 7.49 14.24 -5.86
C LEU A 72 8.52 14.73 -4.82
N VAL A 73 9.52 13.89 -4.53
CA VAL A 73 10.56 14.16 -3.51
C VAL A 73 11.40 15.42 -3.82
N ASP A 74 11.36 15.93 -5.05
CA ASP A 74 11.98 17.22 -5.40
C ASP A 74 11.20 18.46 -4.90
N GLU A 75 10.05 18.25 -4.25
CA GLU A 75 9.13 19.25 -3.66
C GLU A 75 8.63 20.37 -4.60
N GLN A 76 9.02 20.37 -5.87
CA GLN A 76 8.69 21.43 -6.84
C GLN A 76 7.79 20.93 -7.98
N THR A 77 7.73 19.61 -8.19
CA THR A 77 6.91 19.02 -9.25
C THR A 77 5.59 18.51 -8.70
N ILE A 78 4.50 19.21 -9.04
CA ILE A 78 3.13 18.73 -8.81
C ILE A 78 2.90 17.48 -9.65
N VAL A 79 2.39 16.42 -9.01
CA VAL A 79 2.10 15.16 -9.67
C VAL A 79 0.89 15.33 -10.59
N ASP A 80 1.01 14.82 -11.81
CA ASP A 80 -0.08 14.85 -12.80
C ASP A 80 -1.36 14.21 -12.25
N THR A 81 -2.52 14.78 -12.61
CA THR A 81 -3.82 14.32 -12.10
C THR A 81 -4.11 12.86 -12.47
N ASP A 82 -3.68 12.39 -13.64
CA ASP A 82 -3.86 10.99 -14.06
C ASP A 82 -3.07 10.04 -13.16
N ILE A 83 -1.88 10.46 -12.73
CA ILE A 83 -1.04 9.71 -11.79
C ILE A 83 -1.68 9.71 -10.40
N LEU A 84 -2.23 10.85 -9.95
CA LEU A 84 -2.95 10.90 -8.67
C LEU A 84 -4.20 10.01 -8.67
N CYS A 85 -4.97 10.00 -9.76
CA CYS A 85 -6.09 9.09 -9.96
C CYS A 85 -5.64 7.63 -9.89
N PHE A 86 -4.49 7.31 -10.49
CA PHE A 86 -3.90 5.98 -10.46
C PHE A 86 -3.49 5.54 -9.05
N PHE A 87 -2.86 6.43 -8.28
CA PHE A 87 -2.56 6.19 -6.87
C PHE A 87 -3.83 5.97 -6.06
N GLY A 88 -4.87 6.78 -6.29
CA GLY A 88 -6.17 6.63 -5.65
C GLY A 88 -6.81 5.27 -5.93
N ALA A 89 -6.81 4.83 -7.19
CA ALA A 89 -7.29 3.51 -7.58
C ALA A 89 -6.48 2.39 -6.91
N THR A 90 -5.15 2.54 -6.88
CA THR A 90 -4.24 1.59 -6.22
C THR A 90 -4.52 1.46 -4.73
N ILE A 91 -4.68 2.57 -4.02
CA ILE A 91 -5.05 2.60 -2.60
C ILE A 91 -6.43 1.97 -2.38
N ALA A 92 -7.43 2.30 -3.20
CA ALA A 92 -8.78 1.76 -3.07
C ALA A 92 -8.76 0.22 -3.20
N THR A 93 -7.94 -0.29 -4.12
CA THR A 93 -7.74 -1.71 -4.31
C THR A 93 -6.95 -2.33 -3.15
N ILE A 94 -5.84 -1.73 -2.71
CA ILE A 94 -5.12 -2.17 -1.51
C ILE A 94 -6.08 -2.22 -0.34
N TRP A 95 -6.93 -1.21 -0.13
CA TRP A 95 -7.92 -1.19 0.94
C TRP A 95 -8.94 -2.33 0.80
N LYS A 96 -9.54 -2.49 -0.38
CA LYS A 96 -10.52 -3.54 -0.67
C LYS A 96 -9.94 -4.94 -0.42
N TYR A 97 -8.69 -5.18 -0.82
CA TYR A 97 -8.06 -6.49 -0.68
C TYR A 97 -7.31 -6.68 0.63
N HIS A 98 -6.82 -5.62 1.28
CA HIS A 98 -6.23 -5.69 2.62
C HIS A 98 -7.25 -6.22 3.63
N TRP A 99 -8.51 -5.77 3.56
CA TRP A 99 -9.58 -6.33 4.39
C TRP A 99 -10.09 -7.69 3.92
N ARG A 100 -9.99 -8.00 2.62
CA ARG A 100 -10.33 -9.35 2.10
C ARG A 100 -9.23 -10.40 2.35
N CYS A 101 -7.97 -10.00 2.46
CA CYS A 101 -6.88 -10.83 2.98
C CYS A 101 -7.03 -11.13 4.47
N VAL A 102 -7.95 -10.42 5.15
CA VAL A 102 -8.32 -10.62 6.55
C VAL A 102 -9.64 -11.39 6.69
N PHE A 103 -10.26 -11.86 5.59
CA PHE A 103 -11.26 -12.92 5.64
C PHE A 103 -10.55 -14.25 5.38
N ASP A 104 -10.50 -15.12 6.40
CA ASP A 104 -9.93 -16.48 6.37
C ASP A 104 -8.42 -16.62 6.07
N GLY A 105 -7.60 -15.62 6.42
CA GLY A 105 -6.13 -15.78 6.52
C GLY A 105 -5.42 -16.13 5.20
N THR A 106 -6.06 -15.91 4.05
CA THR A 106 -5.49 -16.27 2.75
C THR A 106 -4.45 -15.24 2.33
N LEU A 107 -3.24 -15.73 2.03
CA LEU A 107 -2.11 -14.92 1.59
C LEU A 107 -2.41 -14.15 0.30
N TRP A 108 -1.84 -12.95 0.24
CA TRP A 108 -1.90 -12.02 -0.87
C TRP A 108 -1.48 -12.68 -2.20
N CYS A 109 -2.43 -13.00 -3.07
CA CYS A 109 -2.15 -13.44 -4.44
C CYS A 109 -2.07 -12.21 -5.36
N THR A 110 -0.85 -11.84 -5.73
CA THR A 110 -0.55 -10.70 -6.61
C THR A 110 -1.37 -10.71 -7.90
N ILE A 111 -1.59 -11.89 -8.50
CA ILE A 111 -2.31 -12.04 -9.77
C ILE A 111 -3.79 -11.63 -9.67
N VAL A 112 -4.48 -12.01 -8.58
CA VAL A 112 -5.91 -11.71 -8.41
C VAL A 112 -6.15 -10.21 -8.22
N VAL A 113 -5.29 -9.56 -7.43
CA VAL A 113 -5.41 -8.12 -7.18
C VAL A 113 -5.12 -7.34 -8.46
N VAL A 114 -4.09 -7.73 -9.21
CA VAL A 114 -3.73 -7.12 -10.50
C VAL A 114 -4.86 -7.21 -11.51
N ASN A 115 -5.51 -8.37 -11.64
CA ASN A 115 -6.63 -8.55 -12.57
C ASN A 115 -7.83 -7.68 -12.23
N SER A 116 -7.91 -7.13 -11.02
CA SER A 116 -9.00 -6.20 -10.65
C SER A 116 -8.73 -4.73 -10.97
N PHE A 117 -7.54 -4.41 -11.50
CA PHE A 117 -7.23 -3.09 -12.07
C PHE A 117 -7.40 -3.03 -13.59
N LYS A 118 -7.49 -4.19 -14.25
CA LYS A 118 -7.89 -4.29 -15.66
C LYS A 118 -9.41 -4.17 -15.78
#